data_AF-A0AAD5WJ21-F1
#
_entry.id   AF-A0AAD5WJ21-F1
#
_cell.length_a   1.000
_cell.length_b   1.000
_cell.length_c   1.000
_cell.angle_alpha   90.00
_cell.angle_beta   90.00
_cell.angle_gamma   90.00
#
_symmetry.space_group_name_H-M   'P 1'
#
loop_
_entity.id
_entity.type
_entity.pdbx_description
1 polymer ?
#
loop_
_entity_poly.entity_id
_entity_poly.type
_entity_poly.pdbx_seq_one_letter_code
_entity_poly.pdbx_strand_id
1 'polypeptide(L)'
;MGIRKASSNNFWRKFRTVEAQTFALRDQEKLCDSLYSTVIQLKQKGELIYGAIPQQLLLEKFTKNIQRHVIQKRRQIEATWLTEEMLASIKEHIKEELQLQYQMREKVNLRYVVRDTNVGAPPQAHSSQHKIITRKPRFYREKAGH
;
A
#
# COMPACT_ATOMS: atom_id res chain seq x y z
N MET A 1 0.43 -14.48 41.44
CA MET A 1 0.08 -14.46 39.99
C MET A 1 -0.09 -13.00 39.54
N GLY A 2 0.85 -12.39 38.83
CA GLY A 2 0.79 -10.94 38.60
C GLY A 2 1.59 -10.33 37.43
N ILE A 3 2.04 -11.09 36.42
CA ILE A 3 2.98 -10.56 35.40
C ILE A 3 2.49 -10.78 33.95
N ARG A 4 1.18 -10.74 33.69
CA ARG A 4 0.64 -10.84 32.31
C ARG A 4 0.14 -9.52 31.70
N LYS A 5 -0.08 -8.46 32.49
CA LYS A 5 -0.62 -7.17 32.00
C LYS A 5 0.43 -6.20 31.45
N ALA A 6 1.68 -6.28 31.90
CA ALA A 6 2.71 -5.30 31.53
C ALA A 6 3.24 -5.46 30.09
N SER A 7 3.21 -6.68 29.55
CA SER A 7 3.84 -6.98 28.26
C SER A 7 2.90 -6.77 27.05
N SER A 8 1.60 -7.05 27.18
CA SER A 8 0.60 -6.66 26.17
C SER A 8 0.49 -5.14 26.00
N ASN A 9 0.76 -4.36 27.05
CA ASN A 9 0.86 -2.90 26.92
C ASN A 9 1.99 -2.47 25.97
N ASN A 10 3.11 -3.20 25.95
CA ASN A 10 4.21 -2.88 25.03
C ASN A 10 3.87 -3.24 23.58
N PHE A 11 3.10 -4.30 23.33
CA PHE A 11 2.54 -4.54 21.99
C PHE A 11 1.69 -3.37 21.56
N TRP A 12 0.66 -3.01 22.32
CA TRP A 12 -0.26 -1.94 21.94
C TRP A 12 0.44 -0.59 21.82
N ARG A 13 1.48 -0.35 22.64
CA ARG A 13 2.32 0.84 22.52
C ARG A 13 3.12 0.85 21.21
N LYS A 14 3.84 -0.24 20.89
CA LYS A 14 4.57 -0.36 19.61
C LYS A 14 3.62 -0.36 18.41
N PHE A 15 2.49 -1.03 18.53
CA PHE A 15 1.45 -1.07 17.52
C PHE A 15 0.92 0.33 17.22
N ARG A 16 0.66 1.16 18.23
CA ARG A 16 0.25 2.55 18.04
C ARG A 16 1.29 3.40 17.32
N THR A 17 2.58 3.12 17.50
CA THR A 17 3.66 3.89 16.85
C THR A 17 4.03 3.40 15.46
N VAL A 18 3.73 2.14 15.13
CA VAL A 18 4.08 1.53 13.85
C VAL A 18 3.00 1.88 12.82
N GLU A 19 3.35 2.70 11.85
CA GLU A 19 2.49 3.11 10.73
C GLU A 19 3.26 3.11 9.42
N ALA A 20 2.54 2.97 8.31
CA ALA A 20 3.16 3.14 7.01
C ALA A 20 3.47 4.64 6.78
N GLN A 21 4.67 4.93 6.31
CA GLN A 21 5.09 6.30 6.02
C GLN A 21 4.22 6.94 4.92
N THR A 22 3.76 6.13 3.97
CA THR A 22 2.83 6.54 2.91
C THR A 22 1.84 5.43 2.58
N PHE A 23 0.85 5.74 1.73
CA PHE A 23 -0.06 4.74 1.16
C PHE A 23 0.59 3.91 0.04
N ALA A 24 1.86 4.14 -0.32
CA ALA A 24 2.54 3.38 -1.35
C ALA A 24 2.74 1.92 -0.92
N LEU A 25 2.60 0.99 -1.86
CA LEU A 25 2.68 -0.45 -1.59
C LEU A 25 4.01 -0.87 -0.93
N ARG A 26 5.14 -0.24 -1.29
CA ARG A 26 6.43 -0.51 -0.65
C ARG A 26 6.45 -0.14 0.84
N ASP A 27 5.78 0.94 1.22
CA ASP A 27 5.72 1.35 2.64
C ASP A 27 4.69 0.51 3.41
N GLN A 28 3.63 0.05 2.74
CA GLN A 28 2.71 -0.95 3.28
C GLN A 28 3.41 -2.30 3.50
N GLU A 29 4.34 -2.70 2.62
CA GLU A 29 5.17 -3.91 2.79
C GLU A 29 6.06 -3.82 4.04
N LYS A 30 6.78 -2.70 4.21
CA LYS A 30 7.62 -2.45 5.40
C LYS A 30 6.79 -2.44 6.69
N LEU A 31 5.59 -1.85 6.64
CA LEU A 31 4.64 -1.89 7.74
C LEU A 31 4.27 -3.36 8.07
N CYS A 32 3.95 -4.16 7.06
CA CYS A 32 3.62 -5.57 7.23
C CYS A 32 4.77 -6.36 7.86
N ASP A 33 6.01 -6.15 7.41
CA ASP A 33 7.19 -6.80 7.98
C ASP A 33 7.45 -6.42 9.44
N SER A 34 7.27 -5.13 9.77
CA SER A 34 7.42 -4.62 11.14
C SER A 34 6.36 -5.21 12.08
N LEU A 35 5.12 -5.31 11.62
CA LEU A 35 4.02 -5.92 12.36
C LEU A 35 4.24 -7.43 12.53
N TYR A 36 4.68 -8.12 11.48
CA TYR A 36 4.99 -9.55 11.54
C TYR A 36 6.09 -9.87 12.56
N SER A 37 7.21 -9.14 12.51
CA SER A 37 8.29 -9.27 13.50
C SER A 37 7.78 -9.06 14.93
N THR A 38 6.92 -8.06 15.14
CA THR A 38 6.32 -7.78 16.44
C THR A 38 5.43 -8.93 16.92
N VAL A 39 4.57 -9.48 16.04
CA VAL A 39 3.68 -10.60 16.35
C VAL A 39 4.48 -11.85 16.72
N ILE A 40 5.55 -12.17 15.98
CA ILE A 40 6.41 -13.32 16.28
C ILE A 40 7.09 -13.17 17.65
N GLN A 41 7.63 -11.99 17.96
CA GLN A 41 8.27 -11.74 19.26
C GLN A 41 7.30 -11.94 20.44
N LEU A 42 6.03 -11.64 20.24
CA LEU A 42 5.00 -11.77 21.28
C LEU A 42 4.52 -13.20 21.41
N LYS A 43 4.38 -13.93 20.30
CA LYS A 43 4.13 -15.37 20.32
C LYS A 43 5.22 -16.13 21.07
N GLN A 44 6.48 -15.80 20.82
CA GLN A 44 7.63 -16.39 21.53
C GLN A 44 7.59 -16.12 23.04
N LYS A 45 6.97 -15.01 23.46
CA LYS A 45 6.74 -14.68 24.88
C LYS A 45 5.47 -15.29 25.47
N GLY A 46 4.74 -16.09 24.69
CA GLY A 46 3.49 -16.72 25.11
C GLY A 46 2.29 -15.76 25.16
N GLU A 47 2.36 -14.62 24.48
CA GLU A 47 1.25 -13.67 24.39
C GLU A 47 0.30 -14.00 23.23
N LEU A 48 -0.99 -14.08 23.54
CA LEU A 48 -2.04 -14.38 22.55
C LEU A 48 -2.55 -13.08 21.92
N ILE A 49 -2.17 -12.83 20.67
CA ILE A 49 -2.70 -11.72 19.84
C ILE A 49 -3.71 -12.24 18.82
N TYR A 50 -4.35 -13.38 19.11
CA TYR A 50 -5.19 -14.12 18.14
C TYR A 50 -6.69 -13.77 18.24
N GLY A 51 -7.02 -12.61 18.81
CA GLY A 51 -8.40 -12.16 18.95
C GLY A 51 -8.89 -11.36 17.74
N ALA A 52 -10.22 -11.38 17.52
CA ALA A 52 -10.87 -10.59 16.48
C ALA A 52 -10.55 -9.09 16.59
N ILE A 53 -10.53 -8.54 17.81
CA ILE A 53 -10.21 -7.12 18.05
C ILE A 53 -8.78 -6.77 17.60
N PRO A 54 -7.71 -7.46 18.07
CA PRO A 54 -6.36 -7.23 17.55
C PRO A 54 -6.22 -7.39 16.05
N GLN A 55 -6.86 -8.39 15.45
CA GLN A 55 -6.82 -8.58 14.01
C GLN A 55 -7.46 -7.40 13.28
N GLN A 56 -8.60 -6.93 13.74
CA GLN A 56 -9.29 -5.79 13.14
C GLN A 56 -8.47 -4.51 13.25
N LEU A 57 -7.92 -4.21 14.44
CA LEU A 57 -7.05 -3.05 14.62
C LEU A 57 -5.83 -3.14 13.69
N LEU A 58 -5.22 -4.31 13.57
CA LEU A 58 -4.07 -4.52 12.70
C LEU A 58 -4.43 -4.30 11.23
N LEU A 59 -5.59 -4.80 10.81
CA LEU A 59 -6.11 -4.61 9.47
C LEU A 59 -6.38 -3.13 9.15
N GLU A 60 -6.86 -2.36 10.13
CA GLU A 60 -7.15 -0.92 9.97
C GLU A 60 -5.92 -0.07 9.60
N LYS A 61 -4.71 -0.55 9.88
CA LYS A 61 -3.46 0.14 9.50
C LYS A 61 -3.14 0.10 8.01
N PHE A 62 -3.73 -0.84 7.28
CA PHE A 62 -3.48 -0.99 5.86
C PHE A 62 -4.45 -0.18 5.01
N THR A 63 -4.11 0.05 3.75
CA THR A 63 -5.03 0.71 2.81
C THR A 63 -6.31 -0.08 2.60
N LYS A 64 -7.41 0.60 2.26
CA LYS A 64 -8.72 -0.04 2.03
C LYS A 64 -8.70 -1.13 0.98
N ASN A 65 -7.81 -1.06 -0.02
CA ASN A 65 -7.68 -2.11 -1.02
C ASN A 65 -7.20 -3.42 -0.38
N ILE A 66 -6.11 -3.34 0.39
CA ILE A 66 -5.57 -4.47 1.14
C ILE A 66 -6.60 -5.02 2.13
N GLN A 67 -7.28 -4.14 2.88
CA GLN A 67 -8.33 -4.55 3.83
C GLN A 67 -9.42 -5.38 3.14
N ARG A 68 -9.93 -4.91 1.99
CA ARG A 68 -10.98 -5.59 1.23
C ARG A 68 -10.52 -6.96 0.73
N HIS A 69 -9.32 -7.05 0.15
CA HIS A 69 -8.77 -8.31 -0.35
C HIS A 69 -8.71 -9.37 0.75
N VAL A 70 -8.16 -8.99 1.90
CA VAL A 70 -7.96 -9.88 3.06
C VAL A 70 -9.31 -10.35 3.64
N ILE A 71 -10.29 -9.45 3.75
CA ILE A 71 -11.65 -9.80 4.20
C ILE A 71 -12.32 -10.75 3.19
N GLN A 72 -12.19 -10.49 1.90
CA GLN A 72 -12.76 -11.33 0.86
C GLN A 72 -12.16 -12.73 0.87
N LYS A 73 -10.83 -12.84 0.92
CA LYS A 73 -10.11 -14.13 0.99
C LYS A 73 -10.46 -14.89 2.28
N ARG A 74 -10.62 -14.19 3.41
CA ARG A 74 -11.09 -14.81 4.66
C ARG A 74 -12.48 -15.44 4.52
N ARG A 75 -13.41 -14.74 3.87
CA ARG A 75 -14.78 -15.24 3.64
C ARG A 75 -14.80 -16.47 2.73
N GLN A 76 -13.88 -16.57 1.78
CA GLN A 76 -13.81 -17.69 0.84
C GLN A 76 -13.33 -18.99 1.48
N ILE A 77 -12.44 -18.90 2.48
CA ILE A 77 -11.80 -20.07 3.10
C ILE A 77 -12.60 -20.56 4.33
N GLU A 78 -13.62 -19.81 4.78
CA GLU A 78 -14.40 -20.08 6.00
C GLU A 78 -13.56 -20.40 7.25
N ALA A 79 -12.30 -19.93 7.27
CA ALA A 79 -11.34 -20.27 8.31
C ALA A 79 -11.24 -19.17 9.37
N THR A 80 -11.05 -19.60 10.61
CA THR A 80 -10.53 -18.76 11.69
C THR A 80 -9.05 -18.53 11.46
N TRP A 81 -8.72 -17.41 10.83
CA TRP A 81 -7.33 -17.01 10.64
C TRP A 81 -6.66 -16.68 11.96
N LEU A 82 -5.44 -17.16 12.13
CA LEU A 82 -4.48 -16.62 13.06
C LEU A 82 -3.95 -15.28 12.54
N THR A 83 -3.48 -14.42 13.44
CA THR A 83 -2.94 -13.10 13.11
C THR A 83 -1.73 -13.19 12.16
N GLU A 84 -0.96 -14.28 12.26
CA GLU A 84 0.16 -14.58 11.36
C GLU A 84 -0.31 -14.91 9.94
N GLU A 85 -1.37 -15.70 9.81
CA GLU A 85 -1.95 -16.08 8.51
C GLU A 85 -2.57 -14.86 7.82
N MET A 86 -3.22 -13.98 8.60
CA MET A 86 -3.73 -12.71 8.10
C MET A 86 -2.60 -11.82 7.58
N LEU A 87 -1.49 -11.70 8.33
CA LEU A 87 -0.32 -10.94 7.91
C LEU A 87 0.39 -11.56 6.70
N ALA A 88 0.46 -12.88 6.62
CA ALA A 88 1.00 -13.58 5.45
C ALA A 88 0.17 -13.30 4.20
N SER A 89 -1.16 -13.36 4.33
CA SER A 89 -2.12 -13.02 3.27
C SER A 89 -1.99 -11.56 2.81
N ILE A 90 -1.85 -10.62 3.75
CA ILE A 90 -1.57 -9.20 3.44
C ILE A 90 -0.26 -9.07 2.64
N LYS A 91 0.81 -9.73 3.09
CA LYS A 91 2.13 -9.66 2.46
C LYS A 91 2.10 -10.24 1.03
N GLU A 92 1.43 -11.36 0.85
CA GLU A 92 1.23 -11.98 -0.47
C GLU A 92 0.52 -11.03 -1.42
N HIS A 93 -0.61 -10.44 -0.99
CA HIS A 93 -1.35 -9.49 -1.81
C HIS A 93 -0.53 -8.24 -2.19
N ILE A 94 0.23 -7.67 -1.23
CA ILE A 94 1.10 -6.53 -1.52
C ILE A 94 2.16 -6.88 -2.57
N LYS A 95 2.74 -8.09 -2.50
CA LYS A 95 3.73 -8.55 -3.48
C LYS A 95 3.13 -8.74 -4.87
N GLU A 96 1.94 -9.33 -4.96
CA GLU A 96 1.22 -9.48 -6.22
C GLU A 96 0.95 -8.11 -6.87
N GLU A 97 0.44 -7.15 -6.09
CA GLU A 97 0.18 -5.79 -6.57
C GLU A 97 1.46 -5.08 -7.01
N LEU A 98 2.57 -5.24 -6.28
CA LEU A 98 3.87 -4.71 -6.69
C LEU A 98 4.33 -5.33 -8.02
N GLN A 99 4.21 -6.65 -8.17
CA GLN A 99 4.57 -7.36 -9.40
C GLN A 99 3.73 -6.90 -10.60
N LEU A 100 2.42 -6.71 -10.40
CA LEU A 100 1.53 -6.15 -11.42
C LEU A 100 1.96 -4.73 -11.82
N GLN A 101 2.33 -3.88 -10.86
CA GLN A 101 2.83 -2.53 -11.15
C GLN A 101 4.13 -2.53 -11.97
N TYR A 102 5.05 -3.46 -11.70
CA TYR A 102 6.26 -3.61 -12.52
C TYR A 102 5.94 -4.02 -13.95
N GLN A 103 5.12 -5.06 -14.13
CA GLN A 103 4.74 -5.54 -15.45
C GLN A 103 3.97 -4.49 -16.25
N MET A 104 3.10 -3.71 -15.60
CA MET A 104 2.39 -2.61 -16.25
C MET A 104 3.36 -1.51 -16.70
N ARG A 105 4.35 -1.14 -15.87
CA ARG A 105 5.38 -0.16 -16.26
C ARG A 105 6.19 -0.65 -17.47
N GLU A 106 6.59 -1.91 -17.50
CA GLU A 106 7.33 -2.50 -18.63
C GLU A 106 6.50 -2.50 -19.92
N LYS A 107 5.22 -2.92 -19.86
CA LYS A 107 4.32 -2.94 -21.02
C LYS A 107 3.98 -1.55 -21.55
N VAL A 108 3.93 -0.53 -20.67
CA VAL A 108 3.75 0.87 -21.08
C VAL A 108 5.02 1.37 -21.75
N ASN A 109 6.20 1.10 -21.17
CA ASN A 109 7.48 1.51 -21.74
C ASN A 109 7.71 0.90 -23.14
N LEU A 110 7.42 -0.40 -23.33
CA LEU A 110 7.46 -1.02 -24.66
C LEU A 110 6.53 -0.34 -25.67
N ARG A 111 5.33 0.09 -25.25
CA ARG A 111 4.39 0.80 -26.14
C ARG A 111 4.87 2.19 -26.55
N TYR A 112 5.71 2.85 -25.76
CA TYR A 112 6.36 4.09 -26.16
C TYR A 112 7.51 3.81 -27.15
N VAL A 113 8.39 2.86 -26.85
CA VAL A 113 9.55 2.53 -27.72
C VAL A 113 9.13 2.03 -29.11
N VAL A 114 8.07 1.21 -29.22
CA VAL A 114 7.58 0.69 -30.52
C VAL A 114 6.96 1.77 -31.42
N ARG A 115 6.52 2.91 -30.84
CA ARG A 115 6.01 4.05 -31.62
C ARG A 115 7.12 4.90 -32.22
N ASP A 116 8.31 4.92 -31.63
CA ASP A 116 9.45 5.68 -32.15
C ASP A 116 10.23 4.93 -33.25
N THR A 117 10.06 3.61 -33.37
CA THR A 117 10.78 2.79 -34.38
C THR A 117 10.05 2.62 -35.72
N ASN A 118 8.84 3.15 -35.88
CA ASN A 118 8.07 3.09 -37.13
C ASN A 118 7.89 4.47 -37.77
N VAL A 119 9.01 5.16 -38.07
CA VAL A 119 8.99 6.30 -38.99
C VAL A 119 9.96 6.00 -40.14
N GLY A 120 9.42 5.39 -41.19
CA GLY A 120 10.04 5.46 -42.51
C GLY A 120 10.01 6.91 -43.00
N ALA A 121 11.15 7.37 -43.52
CA ALA A 121 11.41 8.56 -44.35
C ALA A 121 10.76 9.92 -43.96
N PRO A 122 11.53 11.01 -43.86
CA PRO A 122 10.97 12.34 -43.60
C PRO A 122 10.34 12.92 -44.88
N PRO A 123 9.08 13.41 -44.86
CA PRO A 123 8.64 14.38 -45.84
C PRO A 123 9.12 15.77 -45.39
N GLN A 124 9.95 16.40 -46.23
CA GLN A 124 10.16 17.84 -46.21
C GLN A 124 8.81 18.57 -46.21
N ALA A 125 8.59 19.49 -45.27
CA ALA A 125 7.77 20.68 -45.50
C ALA A 125 7.75 21.64 -44.30
N HIS A 126 8.29 22.83 -44.55
CA HIS A 126 7.74 24.13 -44.18
C HIS A 126 7.46 24.47 -42.70
N SER A 127 8.33 25.37 -42.21
CA SER A 127 8.04 26.48 -41.29
C SER A 127 6.55 26.74 -41.05
N SER A 128 6.10 26.56 -39.81
CA SER A 128 4.96 27.29 -39.26
C SER A 128 5.13 27.46 -37.75
N GLN A 129 5.26 28.72 -37.34
CA GLN A 129 5.29 29.14 -35.94
C GLN A 129 4.02 28.69 -35.22
N HIS A 130 4.13 27.70 -34.34
CA HIS A 130 3.08 27.46 -33.34
C HIS A 130 3.40 28.25 -32.06
N LYS A 131 2.67 29.34 -31.85
CA LYS A 131 2.66 30.13 -30.60
C LYS A 131 2.28 29.21 -29.43
N ILE A 132 3.19 29.06 -28.46
CA ILE A 132 2.88 28.40 -27.18
C ILE A 132 1.90 29.30 -26.42
N ILE A 133 0.62 28.95 -26.43
CA ILE A 133 -0.37 29.56 -25.54
C ILE A 133 -0.25 28.85 -24.19
N THR A 134 0.61 29.39 -23.32
CA THR A 134 0.69 29.00 -21.90
C THR A 134 -0.57 29.50 -21.19
N ARG A 135 -1.58 28.65 -21.04
CA ARG A 135 -2.72 28.93 -20.15
C ARG A 135 -2.27 28.78 -18.69
N LYS A 136 -2.05 29.92 -18.02
CA LYS A 136 -1.86 30.00 -16.56
C LYS A 136 -3.08 29.41 -15.83
N PRO A 137 -2.91 28.58 -14.77
CA PRO A 137 -4.01 28.21 -13.91
C PRO A 137 -4.44 29.40 -13.04
N ARG A 138 -5.71 29.79 -13.12
CA ARG A 138 -6.33 30.79 -12.23
C ARG A 138 -6.60 30.14 -10.87
N PHE A 139 -5.95 30.65 -9.83
CA PHE A 139 -6.40 30.48 -8.45
C PHE A 139 -7.26 31.69 -8.09
N TYR A 140 -8.57 31.49 -7.91
CA TYR A 140 -9.40 32.45 -7.19
C TYR A 140 -9.52 31.97 -5.73
N ARG A 141 -9.01 32.80 -4.81
CA ARG A 141 -9.32 32.75 -3.38
C ARG A 141 -9.97 34.09 -3.06
N GLU A 142 -11.29 34.13 -3.04
CA GLU A 142 -12.02 35.28 -2.52
C GLU A 142 -11.99 35.21 -1.00
N LYS A 143 -11.30 36.18 -0.38
CA LYS A 143 -11.61 36.64 0.97
C LYS A 143 -12.39 37.93 0.81
N ALA A 144 -13.65 37.94 1.21
CA ALA A 144 -14.37 39.17 1.49
C ALA A 144 -14.59 39.23 3.01
N GLY A 145 -13.93 40.19 3.64
CA GLY A 145 -14.24 40.67 4.97
C GLY A 145 -14.06 42.17 4.94
N HIS A 146 -15.16 42.90 5.08
CA HIS A 146 -15.38 44.04 5.97
C HIS A 146 -16.89 44.29 6.00
#